data_AF-A0A7Y2NPT5-F1
#
_entry.id   AF-A0A7Y2NPT5-F1
#
_cell.length_a   1.000
_cell.length_b   1.000
_cell.length_c   1.000
_cell.angle_alpha   90.00
_cell.angle_beta   90.00
_cell.angle_gamma   90.00
#
_symmetry.space_group_name_H-M   'P 1'
#
loop_
_entity.id
_entity.type
_entity.pdbx_description
1 polymer ?
#
loop_
_entity_poly.entity_id
_entity_poly.type
_entity_poly.pdbx_seq_one_letter_code
_entity_poly.pdbx_strand_id
1 'polypeptide(L)'
;MLLEGVIRRRGHPGRYEFHVRDDGNGLLRVDWKDAVAGIVSDVRAGVPASIIAQRFHRVVAEMILEVAGRLGDEIGTRRVLLSGGVFQNAYLLNALLAGFRGKKWKVLIHRKVPANDGGISLGQAYYAANLTGGG
;
A
#
# COMPACT_ATOMS: atom_id res chain seq x y z
N MET A 1 -2.67 -14.96 -9.70
CA MET A 1 -1.78 -16.15 -9.60
C MET A 1 -0.49 -16.01 -10.43
N LEU A 2 -0.09 -14.79 -10.80
CA LEU A 2 1.11 -14.55 -11.61
C LEU A 2 2.09 -13.54 -10.96
N LEU A 3 1.74 -12.98 -9.80
CA LEU A 3 2.50 -11.88 -9.17
C LEU A 3 3.16 -12.26 -7.83
N GLU A 4 2.73 -13.36 -7.18
CA GLU A 4 3.29 -13.85 -5.91
C GLU A 4 4.48 -14.79 -6.17
N GLY A 5 4.60 -15.35 -7.38
CA GLY A 5 5.62 -16.34 -7.71
C GLY A 5 7.05 -15.81 -7.88
N VAL A 6 7.28 -14.49 -7.90
CA VAL A 6 8.58 -13.92 -8.35
C VAL A 6 9.33 -13.10 -7.29
N ILE A 7 8.88 -13.09 -6.03
CA ILE A 7 9.58 -12.33 -4.97
C ILE A 7 10.81 -13.09 -4.46
N ARG A 8 11.97 -12.88 -5.09
CA ARG A 8 13.28 -13.31 -4.56
C ARG A 8 13.74 -12.38 -3.42
N ARG A 9 14.22 -12.97 -2.32
CA ARG A 9 14.69 -12.36 -1.05
C ARG A 9 15.94 -11.46 -1.14
N ARG A 10 16.06 -10.57 -2.15
CA ARG A 10 17.10 -9.52 -2.16
C ARG A 10 16.44 -8.19 -2.43
N GLY A 11 16.34 -7.35 -1.41
CA GLY A 11 15.83 -5.98 -1.53
C GLY A 11 16.71 -5.18 -2.48
N HIS A 12 16.14 -4.73 -3.58
CA HIS A 12 16.81 -3.78 -4.48
C HIS A 12 16.75 -2.36 -3.88
N PRO A 13 17.86 -1.61 -3.85
CA PRO A 13 17.84 -0.21 -3.44
C PRO A 13 17.07 0.58 -4.50
N GLY A 14 16.02 1.25 -4.07
CA GLY A 14 15.09 2.00 -4.91
C GLY A 14 13.77 2.10 -4.18
N ARG A 15 13.42 3.32 -3.79
CA ARG A 15 12.12 3.66 -3.20
C ARG A 15 11.43 4.61 -4.16
N TYR A 16 10.11 4.51 -4.21
CA TYR A 16 9.30 5.48 -4.91
C TYR A 16 8.99 6.62 -3.94
N GLU A 17 9.15 7.85 -4.40
CA GLU A 17 8.92 9.04 -3.56
C GLU A 17 7.43 9.40 -3.54
N PHE A 18 7.01 10.00 -2.44
CA PHE A 18 5.66 10.52 -2.27
C PHE A 18 5.68 11.64 -1.24
N HIS A 19 4.63 12.47 -1.28
CA HIS A 19 4.46 13.56 -0.33
C HIS A 19 3.11 13.47 0.34
N VAL A 20 3.04 13.78 1.64
CA VAL A 20 1.77 13.93 2.36
C VAL A 20 1.59 15.40 2.68
N ARG A 21 0.50 15.99 2.20
CA ARG A 21 0.13 17.37 2.42
C ARG A 21 -1.11 17.42 3.30
N ASP A 22 -1.11 18.37 4.24
CA ASP A 22 -2.32 18.78 4.95
C ASP A 22 -2.94 19.93 4.16
N ASP A 23 -4.21 19.81 3.80
CA ASP A 23 -4.93 20.86 3.07
C ASP A 23 -5.60 21.89 4.01
N GLY A 24 -5.38 21.79 5.32
CA GLY A 24 -5.84 22.74 6.33
C GLY A 24 -7.32 22.60 6.68
N ASN A 25 -8.03 21.62 6.11
CA ASN A 25 -9.43 21.32 6.45
C ASN A 25 -9.58 20.04 7.30
N GLY A 26 -8.47 19.50 7.80
CA GLY A 26 -8.43 18.23 8.53
C GLY A 26 -8.29 17.00 7.63
N LEU A 27 -7.96 17.17 6.34
CA LEU A 27 -7.71 16.07 5.41
C LEU A 27 -6.24 15.99 5.00
N LEU A 28 -5.63 14.85 5.25
CA LEU A 28 -4.32 14.51 4.70
C LEU A 28 -4.47 13.95 3.28
N ARG A 29 -3.75 14.56 2.34
CA ARG A 29 -3.67 14.13 0.93
C ARG A 29 -2.31 13.54 0.62
N VAL A 30 -2.30 12.34 0.04
CA VAL A 30 -1.10 11.70 -0.47
C VAL A 30 -0.91 12.07 -1.94
N ASP A 31 0.18 12.77 -2.24
CA ASP A 31 0.68 13.01 -3.59
C ASP A 31 1.64 11.87 -3.99
N TRP A 32 1.14 11.05 -4.90
CA TRP A 32 1.76 9.84 -5.44
C TRP A 32 2.36 10.02 -6.83
N LYS A 33 2.39 11.26 -7.35
CA LYS A 33 2.85 11.55 -8.71
C LYS A 33 4.28 11.06 -8.97
N ASP A 34 5.18 11.31 -8.02
CA ASP A 34 6.59 10.91 -8.15
C ASP A 34 6.77 9.39 -8.05
N ALA A 35 5.92 8.72 -7.27
CA ALA A 35 5.90 7.27 -7.23
C ALA A 35 5.49 6.67 -8.58
N VAL A 36 4.45 7.23 -9.21
CA VAL A 36 4.03 6.81 -10.56
C VAL A 36 5.11 7.10 -11.59
N ALA A 37 5.74 8.27 -11.53
CA ALA A 37 6.84 8.62 -12.43
C ALA A 37 8.02 7.65 -12.29
N GLY A 38 8.38 7.27 -11.05
CA GLY A 38 9.40 6.27 -10.77
C GLY A 38 9.05 4.89 -11.32
N ILE A 39 7.79 4.44 -11.20
CA ILE A 39 7.32 3.18 -11.77
C ILE A 39 7.44 3.20 -13.30
N VAL A 40 7.00 4.29 -13.94
CA VAL A 40 7.08 4.43 -15.41
C VAL A 40 8.54 4.44 -15.88
N SER A 41 9.43 5.09 -15.13
CA SER A 41 10.87 5.08 -15.42
C SER A 41 11.45 3.67 -15.33
N ASP A 42 11.14 2.92 -14.27
CA ASP A 42 11.60 1.54 -14.09
C ASP A 42 11.08 0.61 -15.21
N VAL A 43 9.82 0.78 -15.63
CA VAL A 43 9.23 0.03 -16.76
C VAL A 43 10.00 0.33 -18.05
N ARG A 44 10.27 1.60 -18.34
CA ARG A 44 11.03 2.02 -19.53
C ARG A 44 12.49 1.55 -19.51
N ALA A 45 13.07 1.44 -18.33
CA ALA A 45 14.43 0.93 -18.12
C ALA A 45 14.52 -0.61 -18.14
N GLY A 46 13.39 -1.32 -18.35
CA GLY A 46 13.38 -2.80 -18.39
C GLY A 46 13.61 -3.46 -17.03
N VAL A 47 13.33 -2.75 -15.93
CA VAL A 47 13.45 -3.32 -14.58
C VAL A 47 12.47 -4.50 -14.44
N PRO A 48 12.90 -5.64 -13.87
CA PRO A 48 12.03 -6.79 -13.66
C PRO A 48 10.74 -6.43 -12.91
N ALA A 49 9.59 -6.89 -13.43
CA ALA A 49 8.27 -6.62 -12.85
C ALA A 49 8.17 -7.00 -11.36
N SER A 50 8.89 -8.03 -10.92
CA SER A 50 8.95 -8.45 -9.52
C SER A 50 9.60 -7.40 -8.61
N ILE A 51 10.60 -6.67 -9.11
CA ILE A 51 11.26 -5.58 -8.38
C ILE A 51 10.32 -4.37 -8.31
N ILE A 52 9.69 -4.01 -9.43
CA ILE A 52 8.71 -2.92 -9.49
C ILE A 52 7.54 -3.20 -8.53
N ALA A 53 7.01 -4.43 -8.53
CA ALA A 53 5.97 -4.84 -7.61
C ALA A 53 6.43 -4.72 -6.15
N GLN A 54 7.63 -5.19 -5.80
CA GLN A 54 8.16 -5.06 -4.44
C GLN A 54 8.27 -3.59 -4.00
N ARG A 55 8.80 -2.71 -4.86
CA ARG A 55 8.94 -1.27 -4.61
C ARG A 55 7.59 -0.58 -4.48
N PHE A 56 6.63 -0.94 -5.32
CA PHE A 56 5.25 -0.43 -5.26
C PHE A 56 4.59 -0.78 -3.92
N HIS A 57 4.62 -2.04 -3.50
CA HIS A 57 3.99 -2.42 -2.24
C HIS A 57 4.68 -1.78 -1.03
N ARG A 58 6.01 -1.59 -1.11
CA ARG A 58 6.75 -0.84 -0.08
C ARG A 58 6.26 0.59 0.01
N VAL A 59 6.17 1.33 -1.11
CA VAL A 59 5.76 2.74 -1.05
C VAL A 59 4.32 2.90 -0.55
N VAL A 60 3.41 1.99 -0.93
CA VAL A 60 2.03 2.00 -0.40
C VAL A 60 2.01 1.77 1.11
N ALA A 61 2.82 0.83 1.62
CA ALA A 61 2.93 0.62 3.06
C ALA A 61 3.48 1.87 3.77
N GLU A 62 4.49 2.51 3.19
CA GLU A 62 5.09 3.74 3.72
C GLU A 62 4.09 4.91 3.76
N MET A 63 3.30 5.09 2.69
CA MET A 63 2.22 6.08 2.65
C MET A 63 1.21 5.89 3.79
N ILE A 64 0.75 4.65 4.01
CA ILE A 64 -0.20 4.34 5.09
C ILE A 64 0.42 4.59 6.46
N LEU A 65 1.68 4.17 6.68
CA LEU A 65 2.39 4.36 7.95
C LEU A 65 2.67 5.82 8.27
N GLU A 66 2.83 6.66 7.24
CA GLU A 66 3.01 8.11 7.37
C GLU A 66 1.70 8.80 7.73
N VAL A 67 0.63 8.54 6.97
CA VAL A 67 -0.71 9.11 7.23
C VAL A 67 -1.22 8.69 8.61
N ALA A 68 -1.14 7.40 8.93
CA ALA A 68 -1.52 6.91 10.26
C ALA A 68 -0.66 7.57 11.35
N GLY A 69 0.64 7.74 11.11
CA GLY A 69 1.55 8.44 12.02
C GLY A 69 1.04 9.83 12.39
N ARG A 70 0.80 10.67 11.38
CA ARG A 70 0.33 12.06 11.55
C ARG A 70 -1.01 12.14 12.26
N LEU A 71 -2.00 11.34 11.84
CA LEU A 71 -3.31 11.31 12.50
C LEU A 71 -3.21 10.78 13.93
N GLY A 72 -2.33 9.81 14.19
CA GLY A 72 -2.10 9.29 15.52
C GLY A 72 -1.46 10.32 16.46
N ASP A 73 -0.58 11.17 15.95
CA ASP A 73 0.03 12.27 16.68
C ASP A 73 -1.01 13.35 17.02
N GLU A 74 -1.86 13.68 16.05
CA GLU A 74 -2.93 14.67 16.22
C GLU A 74 -4.02 14.22 17.21
N ILE A 75 -4.47 12.96 17.12
CA ILE A 75 -5.57 12.41 17.93
C ILE A 75 -5.06 11.82 19.27
N GLY A 76 -3.73 11.64 19.42
CA GLY A 76 -3.13 11.03 20.60
C GLY A 76 -3.37 9.52 20.71
N THR A 77 -3.48 8.81 19.57
CA THR A 77 -3.72 7.36 19.53
C THR A 77 -2.59 6.61 18.85
N ARG A 78 -2.32 5.39 19.34
CA ARG A 78 -1.39 4.42 18.75
C ARG A 78 -2.11 3.11 18.42
N ARG A 79 -3.38 3.20 18.05
CA ARG A 79 -4.22 2.07 17.67
C ARG A 79 -4.67 2.22 16.23
N VAL A 80 -4.55 1.16 15.44
CA VAL A 80 -5.02 1.13 14.05
C VAL A 80 -5.78 -0.17 13.79
N LEU A 81 -6.91 -0.05 13.08
CA LEU A 81 -7.66 -1.18 12.56
C LEU A 81 -7.41 -1.28 11.06
N LEU A 82 -6.88 -2.43 10.61
CA LEU A 82 -6.72 -2.73 9.18
C LEU A 82 -7.94 -3.56 8.75
N SER A 83 -8.77 -2.99 7.89
CA SER A 83 -10.00 -3.62 7.37
C SER A 83 -10.22 -3.33 5.87
N GLY A 84 -11.06 -4.11 5.21
CA GLY A 84 -11.31 -4.05 3.77
C GLY A 84 -10.45 -5.01 2.94
N GLY A 85 -10.89 -5.32 1.72
CA GLY A 85 -10.30 -6.35 0.84
C GLY A 85 -8.84 -6.09 0.43
N VAL A 86 -8.36 -4.85 0.54
CA VAL A 86 -6.96 -4.46 0.23
C VAL A 86 -5.95 -5.15 1.16
N PHE A 87 -6.35 -5.48 2.40
CA PHE A 87 -5.49 -6.19 3.35
C PHE A 87 -5.49 -7.73 3.16
N GLN A 88 -6.10 -8.23 2.09
CA GLN A 88 -5.92 -9.63 1.65
C GLN A 88 -4.55 -9.86 0.98
N ASN A 89 -3.83 -8.79 0.62
CA ASN A 89 -2.45 -8.88 0.15
C ASN A 89 -1.51 -9.16 1.32
N ALA A 90 -1.02 -10.40 1.43
CA ALA A 90 -0.16 -10.83 2.53
C ALA A 90 1.16 -10.03 2.62
N TYR A 91 1.72 -9.59 1.49
CA TYR A 91 2.93 -8.78 1.49
C TYR A 91 2.67 -7.40 2.11
N LEU A 92 1.61 -6.70 1.66
CA LEU A 92 1.24 -5.39 2.20
C LEU A 92 0.88 -5.48 3.68
N LEU A 93 0.07 -6.49 4.07
CA LEU A 93 -0.30 -6.70 5.46
C LEU A 93 0.93 -6.95 6.35
N ASN A 94 1.86 -7.79 5.92
CA ASN A 94 3.09 -8.05 6.67
C ASN A 94 3.97 -6.81 6.78
N ALA A 95 4.11 -6.02 5.71
CA ALA A 95 4.87 -4.77 5.72
C ALA A 95 4.27 -3.76 6.71
N LEU A 96 2.94 -3.61 6.72
CA LEU A 96 2.22 -2.73 7.64
C LEU A 96 2.33 -3.22 9.08
N LEU A 97 2.11 -4.51 9.33
CA LEU A 97 2.27 -5.11 10.66
C LEU A 97 3.68 -4.89 11.21
N ALA A 98 4.71 -5.10 10.39
CA ALA A 98 6.09 -4.84 10.76
C ALA A 98 6.34 -3.35 11.06
N GLY A 99 5.88 -2.45 10.19
CA GLY A 99 6.03 -1.00 10.37
C GLY A 99 5.34 -0.48 11.62
N PHE A 100 4.08 -0.85 11.84
CA PHE A 100 3.32 -0.46 13.03
C PHE A 100 3.92 -1.05 14.32
N ARG A 101 4.36 -2.32 14.31
CA ARG A 101 5.06 -2.92 15.45
C ARG A 101 6.37 -2.19 15.77
N GLY A 102 7.15 -1.82 14.76
CA GLY A 102 8.37 -1.03 14.93
C GLY A 102 8.11 0.34 15.58
N LYS A 103 6.93 0.94 15.30
CA LYS A 103 6.47 2.18 15.94
C LYS A 103 5.69 1.97 17.25
N LYS A 104 5.60 0.73 17.78
CA LYS A 104 4.85 0.35 18.99
C LYS A 104 3.33 0.62 18.94
N TRP A 105 2.74 0.53 17.76
CA TRP A 105 1.29 0.64 17.57
C TRP A 105 0.57 -0.69 17.87
N LYS A 106 -0.63 -0.60 18.46
CA LYS A 106 -1.56 -1.73 18.59
C LYS A 106 -2.36 -1.89 17.28
N VAL A 107 -2.11 -2.97 16.56
CA VAL A 107 -2.80 -3.28 15.29
C VAL A 107 -3.92 -4.28 15.53
N LEU A 108 -5.10 -3.96 15.01
CA LEU A 108 -6.28 -4.85 14.97
C LEU A 108 -6.51 -5.28 13.51
N ILE A 109 -6.81 -6.57 13.30
CA ILE A 109 -7.08 -7.14 11.96
C ILE A 109 -8.32 -8.05 12.00
N HIS A 110 -9.09 -8.12 10.91
CA HIS A 110 -10.17 -9.09 10.77
C HIS A 110 -9.62 -10.51 10.50
N ARG A 111 -10.16 -11.53 11.17
CA ARG A 111 -9.69 -12.93 11.10
C ARG A 111 -10.66 -13.79 10.27
N LYS A 112 -10.64 -13.69 8.93
CA LYS A 112 -11.14 -14.71 7.99
C LYS A 112 -10.45 -14.59 6.60
N VAL A 113 -9.73 -15.67 6.25
CA VAL A 113 -8.97 -16.17 5.05
C VAL A 113 -9.57 -15.84 3.65
N PRO A 114 -8.93 -16.05 2.46
CA PRO A 114 -7.63 -16.66 2.10
C PRO A 114 -6.76 -15.89 1.05
N ALA A 115 -5.62 -16.49 0.67
CA ALA A 115 -4.57 -15.97 -0.22
C ALA A 115 -4.88 -16.18 -1.71
N ASN A 116 -4.61 -15.16 -2.53
CA ASN A 116 -3.89 -15.20 -3.81
C ASN A 116 -4.10 -13.89 -4.61
N ASP A 117 -3.09 -13.02 -4.59
CA ASP A 117 -2.38 -12.62 -5.79
C ASP A 117 -3.07 -11.89 -6.98
N GLY A 118 -3.85 -10.85 -6.66
CA GLY A 118 -4.47 -9.91 -7.64
C GLY A 118 -4.88 -8.54 -7.07
N GLY A 119 -4.37 -8.17 -5.88
CA GLY A 119 -4.99 -7.18 -4.99
C GLY A 119 -5.03 -5.71 -5.42
N ILE A 120 -4.25 -5.30 -6.42
CA ILE A 120 -4.34 -3.94 -6.98
C ILE A 120 -5.40 -3.90 -8.11
N SER A 121 -5.53 -4.99 -8.85
CA SER A 121 -6.51 -5.13 -9.94
C SER A 121 -7.93 -5.35 -9.43
N LEU A 122 -8.14 -5.87 -8.22
CA LEU A 122 -9.49 -6.10 -7.68
C LEU A 122 -10.18 -4.80 -7.20
N GLY A 123 -9.44 -3.85 -6.61
CA GLY A 123 -10.02 -2.56 -6.20
C GLY A 123 -10.46 -1.72 -7.41
N GLN A 124 -9.66 -1.74 -8.48
CA GLN A 124 -10.00 -1.13 -9.76
C GLN A 124 -11.13 -1.89 -10.47
N ALA A 125 -11.13 -3.22 -10.47
CA ALA A 125 -12.19 -4.02 -11.09
C ALA A 125 -13.54 -3.92 -10.35
N TYR A 126 -13.55 -3.84 -9.02
CA TYR A 126 -14.78 -3.65 -8.24
C TYR A 126 -15.37 -2.24 -8.46
N TYR A 127 -14.53 -1.21 -8.53
CA TYR A 127 -15.00 0.15 -8.86
C TYR A 127 -15.51 0.22 -10.31
N ALA A 128 -14.82 -0.41 -11.27
CA ALA A 128 -15.25 -0.47 -12.67
C ALA A 128 -16.55 -1.28 -12.88
N ALA A 129 -16.78 -2.34 -12.10
CA ALA A 129 -18.01 -3.14 -12.16
C ALA A 129 -19.23 -2.39 -11.58
N ASN A 130 -19.04 -1.55 -10.55
CA ASN A 130 -20.13 -0.74 -9.99
C ASN A 130 -20.44 0.52 -10.82
N LEU A 131 -19.57 0.91 -11.75
CA LEU A 131 -19.83 1.97 -12.73
C LEU A 131 -20.54 1.47 -13.99
N THR A 132 -20.60 0.16 -14.22
CA THR A 132 -21.20 -0.46 -15.43
C THR A 132 -22.46 -1.28 -15.16
N GLY A 133 -22.83 -1.49 -13.89
CA GLY A 133 -24.03 -2.24 -13.47
C GLY A 133 -25.25 -1.38 -13.10
N GLY A 134 -25.21 -0.06 -13.33
CA GLY A 134 -26.35 0.84 -13.18
C GLY A 134 -26.98 1.16 -14.53
N GLY A 135 -27.63 0.16 -15.14
CA GLY A 135 -28.46 0.27 -16.33
C GLY A 135 -29.70 -0.59 -16.16
#